data_AF-A0A7C5JD73-F1
#
_entry.id   AF-A0A7C5JD73-F1
#
_cell.length_a   1.000
_cell.length_b   1.000
_cell.length_c   1.000
_cell.angle_alpha   90.00
_cell.angle_beta   90.00
_cell.angle_gamma   90.00
#
_symmetry.space_group_name_H-M   'P 1'
#
loop_
_entity.id
_entity.type
_entity.pdbx_description
1 polymer ?
#
loop_
_entity_poly.entity_id
_entity_poly.type
_entity_poly.pdbx_seq_one_letter_code
_entity_poly.pdbx_strand_id
1 'polypeptide(L)'
;MPPLRLLFVVVLYAALLAACGKPALPTAPLGDHAALERLAGAYKQTLQDVPTAPRAMRPAGRLLFVEQVFRGAGYDYAATLAALAEGLDAGDKNQRDLAGLVLLPFVGLSDAALGEVLSGDRLRHARQLRLRLKQ
;
A
#
# COMPACT_ATOMS: atom_id res chain seq x y z
N MET A 1 -30.25 -47.43 -1.74
CA MET A 1 -29.12 -46.71 -2.36
C MET A 1 -29.15 -45.28 -1.83
N PRO A 2 -28.28 -44.88 -0.88
CA PRO A 2 -28.51 -43.65 -0.12
C PRO A 2 -28.00 -42.42 -0.91
N PRO A 3 -28.84 -41.40 -1.15
CA PRO A 3 -28.45 -40.15 -1.82
C PRO A 3 -27.53 -39.25 -0.96
N LEU A 4 -27.25 -39.66 0.28
CA LEU A 4 -26.50 -38.87 1.28
C LEU A 4 -25.02 -38.66 0.92
N ARG A 5 -24.42 -39.55 0.12
CA ARG A 5 -23.00 -39.47 -0.27
C ARG A 5 -22.71 -38.36 -1.28
N LEU A 6 -23.67 -38.00 -2.13
CA LEU A 6 -23.48 -36.97 -3.15
C LEU A 6 -23.47 -35.55 -2.54
N LEU A 7 -24.29 -35.32 -1.51
CA LEU A 7 -24.45 -34.01 -0.88
C LEU A 7 -23.19 -33.58 -0.12
N PHE A 8 -22.47 -34.53 0.49
CA PHE A 8 -21.21 -34.26 1.20
C PHE A 8 -20.07 -33.85 0.26
N VAL A 9 -20.01 -34.42 -0.95
CA VAL A 9 -18.96 -34.10 -1.93
C VAL A 9 -19.13 -32.69 -2.51
N VAL A 10 -20.38 -32.25 -2.72
CA VAL A 10 -20.68 -30.91 -3.23
C VAL A 10 -20.36 -29.83 -2.20
N VAL A 11 -20.68 -30.06 -0.92
CA VAL A 11 -20.38 -29.10 0.17
C VAL A 11 -18.87 -28.97 0.40
N LEU A 12 -18.11 -30.06 0.29
CA LEU A 12 -16.65 -30.04 0.41
C LEU A 12 -15.97 -29.28 -0.75
N TYR A 13 -16.50 -29.41 -1.97
CA TYR A 13 -16.02 -28.68 -3.15
C TYR A 13 -16.30 -27.16 -3.07
N ALA A 14 -17.45 -26.77 -2.53
CA ALA A 14 -17.80 -25.36 -2.34
C ALA A 14 -16.91 -24.66 -1.30
N ALA A 15 -16.51 -25.38 -0.24
CA ALA A 15 -15.60 -24.86 0.79
C ALA A 15 -14.16 -24.64 0.28
N LEU A 16 -13.69 -25.47 -0.66
CA LEU A 16 -12.36 -25.33 -1.27
C LEU A 16 -12.25 -24.13 -2.24
N LEU A 17 -13.36 -23.72 -2.86
CA LEU A 17 -13.39 -22.57 -3.77
C LEU A 17 -13.40 -21.22 -3.03
N ALA A 18 -13.92 -21.17 -1.80
CA ALA A 18 -13.96 -19.95 -1.00
C ALA A 18 -12.59 -19.56 -0.38
N ALA A 19 -11.62 -20.47 -0.35
CA ALA A 19 -10.31 -20.27 0.28
C ALA A 19 -9.22 -19.72 -0.65
N CYS A 20 -9.54 -19.44 -1.92
CA CYS A 20 -8.55 -18.98 -2.92
C CYS A 20 -8.52 -17.47 -3.16
N GLY A 21 -9.22 -16.67 -2.35
CA GLY A 21 -9.09 -15.21 -2.35
C GLY A 21 -8.05 -14.76 -1.35
N LYS A 22 -6.94 -14.15 -1.79
CA LYS A 22 -6.06 -13.41 -0.86
C LYS A 22 -6.91 -12.32 -0.21
N PRO A 23 -6.95 -12.22 1.14
CA PRO A 23 -7.70 -11.16 1.79
C PRO A 23 -7.17 -9.81 1.30
N ALA A 24 -8.08 -8.91 0.94
CA ALA A 24 -7.71 -7.53 0.62
C ALA A 24 -7.06 -6.92 1.88
N LEU A 25 -5.88 -6.32 1.71
CA LEU A 25 -5.20 -5.67 2.82
C LEU A 25 -5.92 -4.36 3.17
N PRO A 26 -6.04 -4.03 4.47
CA PRO A 26 -6.67 -2.79 4.90
C PRO A 26 -5.78 -1.56 4.60
N THR A 27 -6.40 -0.39 4.58
CA THR A 27 -5.72 0.91 4.63
C THR A 27 -4.88 1.02 5.91
N ALA A 28 -3.68 1.60 5.84
CA ALA A 28 -2.95 1.98 7.04
C ALA A 28 -3.73 3.05 7.82
N PRO A 29 -3.97 2.88 9.14
CA PRO A 29 -4.73 3.85 9.93
C PRO A 29 -4.07 5.23 9.91
N LEU A 30 -4.85 6.26 9.56
CA LEU A 30 -4.39 7.65 9.54
C LEU A 30 -4.21 8.16 10.98
N GLY A 31 -3.11 8.86 11.25
CA GLY A 31 -2.82 9.43 12.57
C GLY A 31 -2.29 8.43 13.60
N ASP A 32 -2.21 7.14 13.26
CA ASP A 32 -1.78 6.08 14.18
C ASP A 32 -0.26 5.90 14.18
N HIS A 33 0.36 6.21 15.32
CA HIS A 33 1.80 6.03 15.51
C HIS A 33 2.24 4.57 15.48
N ALA A 34 1.43 3.64 16.02
CA ALA A 34 1.76 2.22 16.00
C ALA A 34 1.74 1.66 14.57
N ALA A 35 0.88 2.19 13.68
CA ALA A 35 0.91 1.85 12.27
C ALA A 35 2.22 2.31 11.60
N LEU A 36 2.70 3.51 11.93
CA LEU A 36 3.99 4.02 11.46
C LEU A 36 5.16 3.17 11.95
N GLU A 37 5.15 2.72 13.21
CA GLU A 37 6.19 1.84 13.74
C GLU A 37 6.21 0.48 13.03
N ARG A 38 5.03 -0.09 12.71
CA ARG A 38 4.96 -1.31 11.89
C ARG A 38 5.54 -1.10 10.49
N LEU A 39 5.19 0.02 9.85
CA LEU A 39 5.74 0.39 8.54
C LEU A 39 7.26 0.60 8.61
N ALA A 40 7.78 1.21 9.68
CA ALA A 40 9.21 1.36 9.90
C ALA A 40 9.92 0.01 10.11
N GLY A 41 9.30 -0.92 10.84
CA GLY A 41 9.76 -2.30 10.97
C GLY A 41 9.83 -3.02 9.63
N ALA A 42 8.74 -2.98 8.85
CA ALA A 42 8.67 -3.57 7.52
C ALA A 42 9.65 -2.93 6.53
N TYR A 43 9.93 -1.63 6.67
CA TYR A 43 10.94 -0.93 5.89
C TYR A 43 12.33 -1.52 6.14
N LYS A 44 12.71 -1.67 7.42
CA LYS A 44 14.01 -2.24 7.81
C LYS A 44 14.19 -3.67 7.30
N GLN A 45 13.13 -4.47 7.36
CA GLN A 45 13.13 -5.84 6.85
C GLN A 45 13.27 -5.87 5.33
N THR A 46 12.41 -5.15 4.61
CA THR A 46 12.47 -5.08 3.13
C THR A 46 13.82 -4.56 2.63
N LEU A 47 14.48 -3.67 3.40
CA LEU A 47 15.82 -3.17 3.06
C LEU A 47 16.89 -4.27 3.06
N GLN A 48 16.74 -5.31 3.89
CA GLN A 48 17.67 -6.45 3.93
C GLN A 48 17.53 -7.36 2.72
N ASP A 49 16.36 -7.34 2.06
CA ASP A 49 16.02 -8.22 0.93
C ASP A 49 16.35 -7.62 -0.44
N VAL A 50 16.80 -6.36 -0.48
CA VAL A 50 17.10 -5.66 -1.74
C VAL A 50 18.60 -5.39 -1.90
N PRO A 51 19.19 -5.65 -3.08
CA PRO A 51 20.62 -5.48 -3.31
C PRO A 51 21.05 -4.01 -3.44
N THR A 52 20.09 -3.11 -3.66
CA THR A 52 20.33 -1.69 -3.93
C THR A 52 19.54 -0.85 -2.94
N ALA A 53 20.15 0.17 -2.36
CA ALA A 53 19.44 1.10 -1.49
C ALA A 53 18.30 1.80 -2.26
N PRO A 54 17.10 1.99 -1.66
CA PRO A 54 15.95 2.59 -2.34
C PRO A 54 16.25 3.93 -3.02
N ARG A 55 17.11 4.77 -2.44
CA ARG A 55 17.51 6.06 -3.02
C ARG A 55 18.24 5.93 -4.35
N ALA A 56 18.96 4.83 -4.59
CA ALA A 56 19.67 4.56 -5.82
C ALA A 56 18.80 3.85 -6.88
N MET A 57 17.57 3.44 -6.52
CA MET A 57 16.65 2.82 -7.46
C MET A 57 15.98 3.87 -8.36
N ARG A 58 15.63 3.46 -9.58
CA ARG A 58 14.72 4.21 -10.45
C ARG A 58 13.33 4.36 -9.79
N PRO A 59 12.53 5.38 -10.16
CA PRO A 59 11.22 5.61 -9.56
C PRO A 59 10.30 4.40 -9.46
N ALA A 60 10.18 3.61 -10.53
CA ALA A 60 9.38 2.38 -10.53
C ALA A 60 9.88 1.35 -9.50
N GLY A 61 11.21 1.21 -9.35
CA GLY A 61 11.80 0.34 -8.34
C GLY A 61 11.53 0.83 -6.91
N ARG A 62 11.58 2.15 -6.68
CA ARG A 62 11.20 2.72 -5.38
C ARG A 62 9.74 2.49 -5.06
N LEU A 63 8.85 2.54 -6.06
CA LEU A 63 7.43 2.27 -5.88
C LEU A 63 7.21 0.83 -5.44
N LEU A 64 7.81 -0.13 -6.15
CA LEU A 64 7.73 -1.55 -5.77
C LEU A 64 8.28 -1.81 -4.37
N PHE A 65 9.39 -1.17 -4.02
CA PHE A 65 9.95 -1.25 -2.68
C PHE A 65 8.95 -0.77 -1.62
N VAL A 66 8.35 0.41 -1.79
CA VAL A 66 7.37 0.94 -0.82
C VAL A 66 6.10 0.09 -0.78
N GLU A 67 5.61 -0.41 -1.91
CA GLU A 67 4.49 -1.37 -1.93
C GLU A 67 4.80 -2.65 -1.14
N GLN A 68 6.04 -3.15 -1.20
CA GLN A 68 6.49 -4.30 -0.41
C GLN A 68 6.56 -3.96 1.08
N VAL A 69 6.99 -2.75 1.45
CA VAL A 69 6.96 -2.27 2.84
C VAL A 69 5.53 -2.26 3.39
N PHE A 70 4.57 -1.71 2.63
CA PHE A 70 3.16 -1.70 3.02
C PHE A 70 2.61 -3.11 3.18
N ARG A 71 2.86 -3.99 2.21
CA ARG A 71 2.44 -5.38 2.27
C ARG A 71 3.04 -6.13 3.47
N GLY A 72 4.33 -5.93 3.75
CA GLY A 72 5.01 -6.52 4.90
C GLY A 72 4.47 -6.03 6.24
N ALA A 73 3.98 -4.79 6.30
CA ALA A 73 3.30 -4.23 7.46
C ALA A 73 1.81 -4.64 7.57
N GLY A 74 1.27 -5.37 6.58
CA GLY A 74 -0.13 -5.80 6.54
C GLY A 74 -1.10 -4.73 6.03
N TYR A 75 -0.64 -3.79 5.21
CA TYR A 75 -1.45 -2.69 4.69
C TYR A 75 -1.42 -2.62 3.16
N ASP A 76 -2.47 -2.03 2.59
CA ASP A 76 -2.55 -1.71 1.16
C ASP A 76 -2.03 -0.29 0.89
N TYR A 77 -1.02 -0.20 0.02
CA TYR A 77 -0.41 1.08 -0.36
C TYR A 77 -1.42 1.98 -1.10
N ALA A 78 -2.17 1.44 -2.06
CA ALA A 78 -3.01 2.23 -2.94
C ALA A 78 -4.23 2.78 -2.18
N ALA A 79 -4.81 1.97 -1.30
CA ALA A 79 -5.86 2.39 -0.39
C ALA A 79 -5.36 3.46 0.60
N THR A 80 -4.14 3.31 1.14
CA THR A 80 -3.54 4.33 2.00
C THR A 80 -3.28 5.64 1.27
N LEU A 81 -2.78 5.58 0.03
CA LEU A 81 -2.61 6.76 -0.81
C LEU A 81 -3.94 7.47 -1.09
N ALA A 82 -5.01 6.72 -1.37
CA ALA A 82 -6.34 7.27 -1.59
C ALA A 82 -6.86 7.97 -0.31
N ALA A 83 -6.79 7.29 0.84
CA ALA A 83 -7.26 7.83 2.11
C ALA A 83 -6.55 9.13 2.52
N LEU A 84 -5.23 9.19 2.33
CA LEU A 84 -4.45 10.42 2.56
C LEU A 84 -4.81 11.53 1.56
N ALA A 85 -5.02 11.19 0.30
CA ALA A 85 -5.43 12.18 -0.70
C ALA A 85 -6.79 12.81 -0.34
N GLU A 86 -7.72 12.02 0.19
CA GLU A 86 -9.06 12.47 0.60
C GLU A 86 -9.06 13.25 1.91
N GLY A 87 -8.30 12.79 2.91
CA GLY A 87 -8.51 13.17 4.31
C GLY A 87 -7.28 13.60 5.09
N LEU A 88 -6.13 13.88 4.45
CA LEU A 88 -4.94 14.35 5.17
C LEU A 88 -5.26 15.60 6.01
N ASP A 89 -5.03 15.49 7.32
CA ASP A 89 -4.89 16.60 8.25
C ASP A 89 -3.42 17.03 8.32
N ALA A 90 -3.11 18.21 7.79
CA ALA A 90 -1.75 18.75 7.78
C ALA A 90 -1.23 19.16 9.17
N GLY A 91 -2.12 19.31 10.17
CA GLY A 91 -1.75 19.55 11.56
C GLY A 91 -1.26 18.28 12.29
N ASP A 92 -1.66 17.10 11.81
CA ASP A 92 -1.28 15.82 12.40
C ASP A 92 0.08 15.34 11.88
N LYS A 93 1.07 15.30 12.78
CA LYS A 93 2.43 14.84 12.47
C LYS A 93 2.44 13.40 11.94
N ASN A 94 1.65 12.50 12.51
CA ASN A 94 1.65 11.10 12.11
C ASN A 94 1.09 10.93 10.70
N GLN A 95 0.06 11.69 10.34
CA GLN A 95 -0.45 11.67 8.97
C GLN A 95 0.55 12.26 7.98
N ARG A 96 1.26 13.32 8.36
CA ARG A 96 2.34 13.89 7.53
C ARG A 96 3.48 12.91 7.32
N ASP A 97 3.89 12.19 8.35
CA ASP A 97 4.93 11.17 8.24
C ASP A 97 4.48 10.01 7.34
N LEU A 98 3.22 9.57 7.47
CA LEU A 98 2.63 8.55 6.61
C LEU A 98 2.58 9.02 5.15
N ALA A 99 2.17 10.28 4.92
CA ALA A 99 2.15 10.89 3.60
C ALA A 99 3.55 11.00 2.99
N GLY A 100 4.55 11.34 3.80
CA GLY A 100 5.96 11.34 3.41
C GLY A 100 6.43 9.95 2.95
N LEU A 101 6.05 8.89 3.67
CA LEU A 101 6.37 7.53 3.30
C LEU A 101 5.68 7.11 1.98
N VAL A 102 4.38 7.38 1.84
CA VAL A 102 3.61 7.03 0.63
C VAL A 102 4.16 7.74 -0.61
N LEU A 103 4.61 8.99 -0.47
CA LEU A 103 5.19 9.78 -1.57
C LEU A 103 6.69 9.56 -1.77
N LEU A 104 7.37 8.81 -0.90
CA LEU A 104 8.80 8.55 -0.96
C LEU A 104 9.29 8.10 -2.35
N PRO A 105 8.57 7.24 -3.10
CA PRO A 105 9.02 6.82 -4.44
C PRO A 105 9.19 7.97 -5.43
N PHE A 106 8.45 9.06 -5.21
CA PHE A 106 8.30 10.15 -6.15
C PHE A 106 9.03 11.42 -5.73
N VAL A 107 9.80 11.39 -4.64
CA VAL A 107 10.62 12.53 -4.22
C VAL A 107 11.53 12.95 -5.37
N GLY A 108 11.53 14.25 -5.67
CA GLY A 108 12.31 14.85 -6.77
C GLY A 108 11.71 14.74 -8.17
N LEU A 109 10.56 14.06 -8.34
CA LEU A 109 9.89 13.98 -9.64
C LEU A 109 8.96 15.17 -9.89
N SER A 110 9.04 15.73 -11.11
CA SER A 110 8.02 16.65 -11.64
C SER A 110 6.68 15.95 -11.80
N ASP A 111 5.60 16.71 -11.98
CA ASP A 111 4.25 16.13 -12.18
C ASP A 111 4.09 15.44 -13.55
N ALA A 112 4.93 15.80 -14.53
CA ALA A 112 5.04 15.10 -15.80
C ALA A 112 5.72 13.73 -15.59
N ALA A 113 6.88 13.70 -14.94
CA ALA A 113 7.61 12.46 -14.63
C ALA A 113 6.81 11.54 -13.69
N LEU A 114 5.96 12.08 -12.82
CA LEU A 114 5.04 11.28 -12.02
C LEU A 114 4.06 10.46 -12.89
N GLY A 115 3.62 11.01 -14.02
CA GLY A 115 2.73 10.35 -14.98
C GLY A 115 3.40 9.23 -15.79
N GLU A 116 4.73 9.15 -15.77
CA GLU A 116 5.48 8.03 -16.35
C GLU A 116 5.51 6.80 -15.42
N VAL A 117 5.25 7.01 -14.12
CA VAL A 117 5.31 5.97 -13.07
C VAL A 117 3.92 5.53 -12.61
N LEU A 118 2.98 6.48 -12.53
CA LEU A 118 1.61 6.24 -12.09
C LEU A 118 0.61 6.58 -13.19
N SER A 119 -0.51 5.87 -13.19
CA SER A 119 -1.65 6.13 -14.07
C SER A 119 -2.98 6.08 -13.29
N GLY A 120 -4.06 6.52 -13.93
CA GLY A 120 -5.42 6.46 -13.37
C GLY A 120 -5.55 7.14 -12.01
N ASP A 121 -6.26 6.48 -11.10
CA ASP A 121 -6.57 7.00 -9.76
C ASP A 121 -5.33 7.22 -8.91
N ARG A 122 -4.31 6.36 -9.04
CA ARG A 122 -3.07 6.52 -8.27
C ARG A 122 -2.34 7.81 -8.63
N LEU A 123 -2.30 8.17 -9.91
CA LEU A 123 -1.72 9.44 -10.35
C LEU A 123 -2.52 10.63 -9.80
N ARG A 124 -3.87 10.54 -9.86
CA ARG A 124 -4.78 11.56 -9.34
C ARG A 124 -4.55 11.79 -7.84
N HIS A 125 -4.56 10.72 -7.05
CA HIS A 125 -4.36 10.77 -5.59
C HIS A 125 -2.96 11.27 -5.22
N ALA A 126 -1.91 10.83 -5.92
CA ALA A 126 -0.55 11.32 -5.67
C ALA A 126 -0.42 12.83 -5.91
N ARG A 127 -1.04 13.36 -6.98
CA ARG A 127 -1.08 14.81 -7.26
C ARG A 127 -1.86 15.56 -6.18
N GLN A 128 -3.03 15.07 -5.81
CA GLN A 128 -3.87 15.67 -4.77
C GLN A 128 -3.16 15.71 -3.42
N LEU A 129 -2.49 14.62 -3.02
CA LEU A 129 -1.73 14.55 -1.78
C LEU A 129 -0.54 15.53 -1.78
N ARG A 130 0.19 15.64 -2.90
CA ARG A 130 1.26 16.64 -3.07
C ARG A 130 0.76 18.07 -2.94
N LEU A 131 -0.43 18.38 -3.43
CA LEU A 131 -1.03 19.71 -3.30
C LEU A 131 -1.38 20.02 -1.86
N ARG A 132 -1.99 19.07 -1.14
CA ARG A 132 -2.34 19.24 0.29
C ARG A 132 -1.13 19.47 1.18
N LEU A 133 0.00 18.81 0.92
CA LEU A 133 1.23 18.99 1.71
C LEU A 133 1.95 20.33 1.47
N LYS A 134 1.55 21.10 0.45
CA LYS A 134 2.10 22.44 0.18
C LYS A 134 1.29 23.57 0.83
N GLN A 135 0.10 23.26 1.33
CA GLN A 135 -0.80 24.19 2.01
C GLN A 135 -0.42 24.30 3.48
#